data_AF-A0A124IK14-F1
#
_entry.id   AF-A0A124IK14-F1
#
_cell.length_a   1.000
_cell.length_b   1.000
_cell.length_c   1.000
_cell.angle_alpha   90.00
_cell.angle_beta   90.00
_cell.angle_gamma   90.00
#
_symmetry.space_group_name_H-M   'P 1'
#
loop_
_entity.id
_entity.type
_entity.pdbx_description
1 polymer ?
#
loop_
_entity_poly.entity_id
_entity_poly.type
_entity_poly.pdbx_seq_one_letter_code
_entity_poly.pdbx_strand_id
1 'polypeptide(L)'
;MFWLDIKVQKGGHLRVKRKHLILLLGVFLLVFFVVIGCKQEVEPPGEPPVGQPPATANYVGSDSCEYCHTESHKGFTKTQHYNAFKPLSEYNISDLPNEITIFDTANTESPKSATINLSEAYGVMVDDYVIAPVPATAGFTNEVYRVAAIHKEGDNWTLEPARTGDFNNDGTEDWGGASYTCGSCHSPGLGKSEKEATIGCESCHGPGGNHVQAEDKEGTMTVSQDACLTCHTSNPSKGDDGVWVANNHYGTRDYFASKHANSMQTNNCLACHTPHNVNSEGQTVIGDDPVKDNCIKCHEGANFNLDELMWKNPTDAHSHITRDHSFGAMPYAELGDKEGTKPIEITNPDMIELIEDKIEE
;
A
#
# COMPACT_ATOMS: atom_id res chain seq x y z
N MET A 1 57.30 32.61 -28.01
CA MET A 1 55.93 33.02 -27.57
C MET A 1 55.18 33.47 -28.81
N PHE A 2 54.40 32.59 -29.43
CA PHE A 2 53.73 32.87 -30.70
C PHE A 2 52.39 33.58 -30.45
N TRP A 3 52.17 34.71 -31.13
CA TRP A 3 50.93 35.49 -31.13
C TRP A 3 50.23 35.29 -32.47
N LEU A 4 48.90 35.19 -32.48
CA LEU A 4 48.09 35.18 -33.70
C LEU A 4 47.41 36.54 -33.84
N ASP A 5 47.64 37.23 -34.96
CA ASP A 5 47.01 38.51 -35.29
C ASP A 5 45.77 38.27 -36.15
N ILE A 6 44.60 38.63 -35.61
CA ILE A 6 43.33 38.65 -36.35
C ILE A 6 43.07 40.10 -36.77
N LYS A 7 42.96 40.35 -38.07
CA LYS A 7 42.62 41.67 -38.62
C LYS A 7 41.10 41.90 -38.57
N VAL A 8 40.67 42.84 -37.75
CA VAL A 8 39.32 43.42 -37.80
C VAL A 8 39.42 44.82 -38.43
N GLN A 9 38.54 45.12 -39.40
CA GLN A 9 38.50 46.43 -40.04
C GLN A 9 38.11 47.51 -39.01
N LYS A 10 38.93 48.58 -38.99
CA LYS A 10 38.90 49.77 -38.12
C LYS A 10 39.51 49.61 -36.72
N GLY A 11 40.85 49.73 -36.67
CA GLY A 11 41.49 50.75 -35.82
C GLY A 11 41.80 50.44 -34.36
N GLY A 12 41.77 49.19 -33.89
CA GLY A 12 42.24 48.83 -32.55
C GLY A 12 42.75 47.39 -32.47
N HIS A 13 44.01 47.19 -32.09
CA HIS A 13 44.58 45.86 -31.90
C HIS A 13 44.22 45.31 -30.52
N LEU A 14 43.29 44.36 -30.45
CA LEU A 14 42.96 43.65 -29.22
C LEU A 14 43.95 42.49 -29.02
N ARG A 15 44.90 42.64 -28.08
CA ARG A 15 45.87 41.57 -27.72
C ARG A 15 45.26 40.62 -26.69
N VAL A 16 44.70 39.50 -27.14
CA VAL A 16 44.22 38.43 -26.25
C VAL A 16 45.36 37.46 -25.95
N LYS A 17 45.75 37.30 -24.68
CA LYS A 17 46.79 36.32 -24.28
C LYS A 17 46.28 34.90 -24.57
N ARG A 18 47.15 34.02 -25.10
CA ARG A 18 46.84 32.62 -25.50
C ARG A 18 46.06 31.82 -24.45
N LYS A 19 46.27 32.08 -23.16
CA LYS A 19 45.52 31.48 -22.04
C LYS A 19 44.03 31.88 -21.98
N HIS A 20 43.67 33.08 -22.38
CA HIS A 20 42.28 33.54 -22.43
C HIS A 20 41.56 33.04 -23.69
N LEU A 21 42.28 32.78 -24.77
CA LEU A 21 41.74 32.14 -25.97
C LEU A 21 41.40 30.66 -25.72
N ILE A 22 42.26 29.94 -24.99
CA ILE A 22 42.00 28.56 -24.56
C ILE A 22 40.81 28.50 -23.60
N LEU A 23 40.69 29.48 -22.69
CA LEU A 23 39.56 29.55 -21.76
C LEU A 23 38.23 29.86 -22.50
N LEU A 24 38.25 30.77 -23.48
CA LEU A 24 37.08 31.07 -24.31
C LEU A 24 36.68 29.90 -25.20
N LEU A 25 37.64 29.18 -25.81
CA LEU A 25 37.38 27.95 -26.55
C LEU A 25 36.83 26.84 -25.65
N GLY A 26 37.34 26.70 -24.43
CA GLY A 26 36.85 25.74 -23.44
C GLY A 26 35.42 26.03 -22.98
N VAL A 27 35.10 27.30 -22.72
CA VAL A 27 33.73 27.73 -22.37
C VAL A 27 32.77 27.54 -23.55
N PHE A 28 33.20 27.83 -24.78
CA PHE A 28 32.37 27.63 -25.97
C PHE A 28 32.12 26.14 -26.25
N LEU A 29 33.12 25.27 -26.04
CA LEU A 29 32.98 23.81 -26.12
C LEU A 29 32.04 23.27 -25.03
N LEU A 30 32.13 23.78 -23.81
CA LEU A 30 31.28 23.37 -22.69
C LEU A 30 29.82 23.80 -22.90
N VAL A 31 29.58 25.01 -23.42
CA VAL A 31 28.24 25.47 -23.82
C VAL A 31 27.69 24.66 -25.00
N PHE A 32 28.54 24.29 -25.96
CA PHE A 32 28.13 23.45 -27.09
C PHE A 32 27.71 22.03 -26.66
N PHE A 33 28.40 21.44 -25.68
CA PHE A 33 28.02 20.14 -25.11
C PHE A 33 26.74 20.21 -24.26
N VAL A 34 26.49 21.31 -23.53
CA VAL A 34 25.23 21.50 -22.77
C VAL A 34 24.03 21.66 -23.71
N VAL A 35 24.18 22.35 -24.85
CA VAL A 35 23.08 22.54 -25.82
C VAL A 35 22.76 21.26 -26.61
N ILE A 36 23.75 20.39 -26.85
CA ILE A 36 23.53 19.08 -27.50
C ILE A 36 22.94 18.05 -26.51
N GLY A 37 23.33 18.12 -25.22
CA GLY A 37 22.79 17.24 -24.17
C GLY A 37 21.32 17.46 -23.84
N CYS A 38 20.74 18.63 -24.16
CA CYS A 38 19.32 18.93 -23.97
C CYS A 38 18.42 18.54 -25.16
N LYS A 39 18.94 17.83 -26.17
CA LYS A 39 18.19 17.47 -27.39
C LYS A 39 17.99 15.97 -27.61
N GLN A 40 18.17 15.14 -26.59
CA GLN A 40 17.51 13.83 -26.57
C GLN A 40 16.06 14.05 -26.15
N GLU A 41 15.18 14.18 -27.14
CA GLU A 41 13.78 13.86 -26.95
C GLU A 41 13.73 12.41 -26.48
N VAL A 42 13.38 12.21 -25.21
CA VAL A 42 12.95 10.90 -24.71
C VAL A 42 11.68 10.61 -25.50
N GLU A 43 11.73 9.66 -26.42
CA GLU A 43 10.51 9.18 -27.06
C GLU A 43 9.57 8.72 -25.94
N PRO A 44 8.33 9.25 -25.87
CA PRO A 44 7.34 8.70 -24.97
C PRO A 44 7.15 7.20 -25.29
N PRO A 45 6.81 6.35 -24.32
CA PRO A 45 6.52 4.95 -24.58
C PRO A 45 5.54 4.87 -25.75
N GLY A 46 5.94 4.19 -26.83
CA GLY A 46 5.12 4.09 -28.03
C GLY A 46 3.72 3.63 -27.66
N GLU A 47 2.70 4.34 -28.12
CA GLU A 47 1.31 3.93 -27.94
C GLU A 47 1.17 2.47 -28.41
N PRO A 48 0.52 1.59 -27.61
CA PRO A 48 0.33 0.22 -28.01
C PRO A 48 -0.41 0.19 -29.35
N PRO A 49 -0.05 -0.74 -30.26
CA PRO A 49 -0.61 -0.77 -31.60
C PRO A 49 -2.14 -0.83 -31.55
N VAL A 50 -2.78 0.21 -32.09
CA VAL A 50 -4.23 0.33 -32.20
C VAL A 50 -4.75 -0.87 -32.99
N GLY A 51 -5.47 -1.76 -32.30
CA GLY A 51 -6.10 -2.94 -32.90
C GLY A 51 -5.76 -4.29 -32.25
N GLN A 52 -4.91 -4.35 -31.22
CA GLN A 52 -4.91 -5.51 -30.34
C GLN A 52 -6.12 -5.44 -29.40
N PRO A 53 -6.88 -6.54 -29.21
CA PRO A 53 -7.82 -6.63 -28.08
C PRO A 53 -7.06 -6.23 -26.81
N PRO A 54 -7.70 -5.55 -25.84
CA PRO A 54 -7.05 -5.29 -24.57
C PRO A 54 -6.51 -6.63 -24.06
N ALA A 55 -5.20 -6.69 -23.81
CA ALA A 55 -4.59 -7.88 -23.25
C ALA A 55 -5.39 -8.20 -21.98
N THR A 56 -6.11 -9.33 -21.99
CA THR A 56 -6.80 -9.81 -20.81
C THR A 56 -5.75 -9.94 -19.72
N ALA A 57 -5.91 -9.17 -18.64
CA ALA A 57 -4.99 -9.19 -17.51
C ALA A 57 -4.84 -10.65 -17.04
N ASN A 58 -3.65 -11.21 -17.22
CA ASN A 58 -3.38 -12.61 -16.93
C ASN A 58 -2.58 -12.70 -15.63
N TYR A 59 -3.30 -12.92 -14.52
CA TYR A 59 -2.72 -13.12 -13.20
C TYR A 59 -2.26 -14.58 -13.04
N VAL A 60 -1.02 -14.79 -12.64
CA VAL A 60 -0.40 -16.12 -12.54
C VAL A 60 -0.17 -16.58 -11.10
N GLY A 61 -0.35 -15.70 -10.12
CA GLY A 61 -0.16 -15.96 -8.68
C GLY A 61 1.31 -16.04 -8.26
N SER A 62 1.58 -15.73 -6.99
CA SER A 62 2.94 -15.66 -6.43
C SER A 62 3.78 -16.94 -6.59
N ASP A 63 3.17 -18.13 -6.55
CA ASP A 63 3.86 -19.42 -6.76
C ASP A 63 4.59 -19.49 -8.12
N SER A 64 4.04 -18.85 -9.15
CA SER A 64 4.68 -18.83 -10.48
C SER A 64 5.98 -18.01 -10.48
N CYS A 65 6.14 -17.09 -9.52
CA CYS A 65 7.31 -16.24 -9.37
C CYS A 65 8.45 -16.96 -8.63
N GLU A 66 8.14 -17.89 -7.72
CA GLU A 66 9.11 -18.57 -6.85
C GLU A 66 10.23 -19.27 -7.62
N TYR A 67 9.90 -19.85 -8.78
CA TYR A 67 10.85 -20.61 -9.61
C TYR A 67 12.07 -19.78 -10.04
N CYS A 68 11.88 -18.50 -10.33
CA CYS A 68 12.96 -17.57 -10.69
C CYS A 68 13.37 -16.65 -9.54
N HIS A 69 12.44 -16.31 -8.63
CA HIS A 69 12.61 -15.33 -7.55
C HIS A 69 12.49 -15.97 -6.17
N THR A 70 13.24 -17.03 -5.93
CA THR A 70 13.12 -17.87 -4.72
C THR A 70 13.33 -17.08 -3.41
N GLU A 71 14.37 -16.24 -3.33
CA GLU A 71 14.65 -15.49 -2.10
C GLU A 71 13.58 -14.42 -1.82
N SER A 72 13.17 -13.66 -2.85
CA SER A 72 12.09 -12.68 -2.73
C SER A 72 10.78 -13.34 -2.31
N HIS A 73 10.43 -14.48 -2.92
CA HIS A 73 9.22 -15.24 -2.57
C HIS A 73 9.26 -15.74 -1.11
N LYS A 74 10.36 -16.35 -0.71
CA LYS A 74 10.56 -16.87 0.65
C LYS A 74 10.50 -15.77 1.72
N GLY A 75 10.98 -14.57 1.41
CA GLY A 75 10.83 -13.41 2.29
C GLY A 75 9.39 -12.90 2.31
N PHE A 76 8.82 -12.67 1.13
CA PHE A 76 7.52 -12.02 0.97
C PHE A 76 6.36 -12.83 1.58
N THR A 77 6.37 -14.15 1.44
CA THR A 77 5.34 -15.04 2.01
C THR A 77 5.23 -15.00 3.54
N LYS A 78 6.24 -14.46 4.22
CA LYS A 78 6.23 -14.27 5.68
C LYS A 78 5.60 -12.94 6.11
N THR A 79 5.33 -12.05 5.17
CA THR A 79 4.83 -10.71 5.47
C THR A 79 3.35 -10.74 5.81
N GLN A 80 2.90 -9.75 6.57
CA GLN A 80 1.47 -9.53 6.78
C GLN A 80 0.71 -9.24 5.48
N HIS A 81 1.38 -8.72 4.44
CA HIS A 81 0.74 -8.55 3.13
C HIS A 81 0.29 -9.90 2.57
N TYR A 82 1.21 -10.86 2.45
CA TYR A 82 0.88 -12.18 1.93
C TYR A 82 -0.10 -12.93 2.85
N ASN A 83 0.01 -12.73 4.16
CA ASN A 83 -0.85 -13.36 5.15
C ASN A 83 -2.17 -12.61 5.40
N ALA A 84 -2.47 -11.54 4.65
CA ALA A 84 -3.69 -10.75 4.82
C ALA A 84 -4.96 -11.52 4.46
N PHE A 85 -4.84 -12.62 3.72
CA PHE A 85 -5.96 -13.49 3.38
C PHE A 85 -5.49 -14.94 3.29
N LYS A 86 -6.10 -15.82 4.09
CA LYS A 86 -5.71 -17.24 4.18
C LYS A 86 -6.93 -18.16 4.03
N PRO A 87 -6.77 -19.40 3.53
CA PRO A 87 -7.85 -20.39 3.53
C PRO A 87 -8.42 -20.63 4.92
N LEU A 88 -9.75 -20.82 5.03
CA LEU A 88 -10.41 -21.13 6.29
C LEU A 88 -9.88 -22.42 6.95
N SER A 89 -9.40 -23.37 6.14
CA SER A 89 -8.82 -24.63 6.61
C SER A 89 -7.49 -24.50 7.36
N GLU A 90 -6.83 -23.34 7.31
CA GLU A 90 -5.62 -23.08 8.11
C GLU A 90 -5.93 -22.78 9.58
N TYR A 91 -7.19 -22.50 9.89
CA TYR A 91 -7.63 -22.16 11.24
C TYR A 91 -8.24 -23.39 11.91
N ASN A 92 -7.65 -23.78 13.06
CA ASN A 92 -8.17 -24.88 13.87
C ASN A 92 -9.42 -24.44 14.64
N ILE A 93 -10.55 -24.34 13.95
CA ILE A 93 -11.83 -23.93 14.51
C ILE A 93 -12.52 -25.12 15.15
N SER A 94 -12.79 -25.03 16.45
CA SER A 94 -13.52 -26.09 17.17
C SER A 94 -14.96 -26.14 16.68
N ASP A 95 -15.46 -27.35 16.39
CA ASP A 95 -16.85 -27.59 15.96
C ASP A 95 -17.32 -26.75 14.76
N LEU A 96 -16.44 -26.53 13.76
CA LEU A 96 -16.78 -25.79 12.55
C LEU A 96 -18.02 -26.40 11.86
N PRO A 97 -19.15 -25.68 11.77
CA PRO A 97 -20.33 -26.17 11.07
C PRO A 97 -20.09 -26.24 9.56
N ASN A 98 -20.76 -27.16 8.87
CA ASN A 98 -20.69 -27.21 7.40
C ASN A 98 -21.38 -26.00 6.77
N GLU A 99 -22.51 -25.59 7.35
CA GLU A 99 -23.35 -24.51 6.85
C GLU A 99 -23.74 -23.55 7.97
N ILE A 100 -23.86 -22.28 7.64
CA ILE A 100 -24.43 -21.24 8.50
C ILE A 100 -25.57 -20.53 7.76
N THR A 101 -26.52 -19.96 8.51
CA THR A 101 -27.55 -19.10 7.93
C THR A 101 -27.26 -17.66 8.30
N ILE A 102 -27.17 -16.79 7.30
CA ILE A 102 -26.99 -15.35 7.52
C ILE A 102 -28.19 -14.56 7.00
N PHE A 103 -28.48 -13.43 7.63
CA PHE A 103 -29.47 -12.46 7.19
C PHE A 103 -28.79 -11.26 6.52
N ASP A 104 -29.48 -10.70 5.53
CA ASP A 104 -29.02 -9.49 4.85
C ASP A 104 -29.19 -8.27 5.77
N THR A 105 -28.07 -7.75 6.27
CA THR A 105 -28.07 -6.61 7.19
C THR A 105 -28.48 -5.29 6.53
N ALA A 106 -28.59 -5.23 5.21
CA ALA A 106 -29.03 -4.04 4.47
C ALA A 106 -30.56 -3.95 4.27
N ASN A 107 -31.28 -5.08 4.36
CA ASN A 107 -32.70 -5.17 4.02
C ASN A 107 -33.56 -5.46 5.26
N THR A 108 -33.78 -4.43 6.10
CA THR A 108 -34.51 -4.57 7.37
C THR A 108 -36.03 -4.64 7.22
N GLU A 109 -36.59 -4.18 6.10
CA GLU A 109 -38.05 -4.19 5.87
C GLU A 109 -38.59 -5.53 5.35
N SER A 110 -37.74 -6.31 4.68
CA SER A 110 -38.07 -7.63 4.15
C SER A 110 -36.86 -8.54 4.35
N PRO A 111 -36.76 -9.21 5.51
CA PRO A 111 -35.58 -9.97 5.89
C PRO A 111 -35.35 -11.11 4.88
N LYS A 112 -34.19 -11.06 4.23
CA LYS A 112 -33.69 -12.12 3.36
C LYS A 112 -32.63 -12.88 4.12
N SER A 113 -32.65 -14.20 3.98
CA SER A 113 -31.61 -15.07 4.52
C SER A 113 -31.02 -15.97 3.45
N ALA A 114 -29.80 -16.41 3.70
CA ALA A 114 -29.07 -17.34 2.86
C ALA A 114 -28.37 -18.38 3.73
N THR A 115 -28.42 -19.64 3.30
CA THR A 115 -27.56 -20.69 3.84
C THR A 115 -26.25 -20.67 3.08
N ILE A 116 -25.14 -20.54 3.81
CA ILE A 116 -23.78 -20.45 3.29
C ILE A 116 -23.04 -21.72 3.64
N ASN A 117 -22.51 -22.40 2.63
CA ASN A 117 -21.62 -23.54 2.82
C ASN A 117 -20.20 -23.04 3.11
N LEU A 118 -19.68 -23.31 4.31
CA LEU A 118 -18.36 -22.84 4.72
C LEU A 118 -17.22 -23.53 3.99
N SER A 119 -17.45 -24.69 3.35
CA SER A 119 -16.44 -25.29 2.46
C SER A 119 -16.23 -24.49 1.17
N GLU A 120 -17.17 -23.62 0.82
CA GLU A 120 -17.12 -22.73 -0.35
C GLU A 120 -16.68 -21.31 0.02
N ALA A 121 -16.33 -21.06 1.29
CA ALA A 121 -15.77 -19.79 1.71
C ALA A 121 -14.46 -19.52 0.93
N TYR A 122 -14.29 -18.28 0.49
CA TYR A 122 -13.06 -17.87 -0.19
C TYR A 122 -11.86 -17.92 0.76
N GLY A 123 -12.08 -17.58 2.02
CA GLY A 123 -11.07 -17.65 3.07
C GLY A 123 -11.36 -16.69 4.21
N VAL A 124 -10.33 -16.39 4.97
CA VAL A 124 -10.35 -15.50 6.13
C VAL A 124 -9.46 -14.30 5.83
N MET A 125 -10.07 -13.12 5.87
CA MET A 125 -9.40 -11.84 5.73
C MET A 125 -8.88 -11.37 7.10
N VAL A 126 -7.60 -11.00 7.15
CA VAL A 126 -6.86 -10.43 8.28
C VAL A 126 -7.06 -11.16 9.61
N ASP A 127 -7.09 -12.50 9.55
CA ASP A 127 -7.26 -13.38 10.71
C ASP A 127 -8.51 -13.08 11.56
N ASP A 128 -9.54 -12.50 10.93
CA ASP A 128 -10.72 -11.99 11.64
C ASP A 128 -12.02 -12.34 10.92
N TYR A 129 -12.15 -12.05 9.61
CA TYR A 129 -13.43 -12.21 8.92
C TYR A 129 -13.45 -13.31 7.88
N VAL A 130 -14.42 -14.22 7.98
CA VAL A 130 -14.68 -15.24 6.94
C VAL A 130 -15.43 -14.59 5.78
N ILE A 131 -14.83 -14.66 4.59
CA ILE A 131 -15.36 -14.08 3.36
C ILE A 131 -15.91 -15.21 2.49
N ALA A 132 -17.17 -15.10 2.07
CA ALA A 132 -17.82 -16.12 1.26
C ALA A 132 -18.79 -15.50 0.24
N PRO A 133 -19.04 -16.20 -0.88
CA PRO A 133 -20.09 -15.83 -1.79
C PRO A 133 -21.47 -16.07 -1.16
N VAL A 134 -22.44 -15.26 -1.55
CA VAL A 134 -23.85 -15.46 -1.23
C VAL A 134 -24.58 -15.86 -2.51
N PRO A 135 -25.43 -16.92 -2.50
CA PRO A 135 -26.17 -17.32 -3.68
C PRO A 135 -27.03 -16.17 -4.22
N ALA A 136 -26.92 -15.87 -5.52
CA ALA A 136 -27.72 -14.82 -6.17
C ALA A 136 -29.24 -15.04 -5.99
N THR A 137 -29.68 -16.28 -5.82
CA THR A 137 -31.07 -16.66 -5.54
C THR A 137 -31.58 -16.17 -4.19
N ALA A 138 -30.69 -15.87 -3.23
CA ALA A 138 -31.06 -15.28 -1.94
C ALA A 138 -31.48 -13.80 -2.06
N GLY A 139 -31.15 -13.15 -3.19
CA GLY A 139 -31.57 -11.78 -3.48
C GLY A 139 -30.89 -10.72 -2.63
N PHE A 140 -29.70 -11.01 -2.10
CA PHE A 140 -28.86 -10.05 -1.39
C PHE A 140 -28.36 -8.98 -2.39
N THR A 141 -28.04 -7.78 -1.89
CA THR A 141 -27.59 -6.68 -2.76
C THR A 141 -26.22 -6.95 -3.37
N ASN A 142 -25.32 -7.59 -2.62
CA ASN A 142 -23.97 -7.94 -3.09
C ASN A 142 -23.83 -9.46 -3.30
N GLU A 143 -22.74 -9.87 -3.95
CA GLU A 143 -22.44 -11.29 -4.18
C GLU A 143 -21.47 -11.86 -3.13
N VAL A 144 -20.74 -11.00 -2.41
CA VAL A 144 -19.71 -11.39 -1.44
C VAL A 144 -19.90 -10.63 -0.14
N TYR A 145 -19.85 -11.35 0.97
CA TYR A 145 -20.06 -10.81 2.31
C TYR A 145 -19.02 -11.33 3.31
N ARG A 146 -18.88 -10.60 4.41
CA ARG A 146 -18.36 -11.16 5.66
C ARG A 146 -19.47 -11.94 6.31
N VAL A 147 -19.36 -13.27 6.31
CA VAL A 147 -20.43 -14.17 6.74
C VAL A 147 -20.27 -14.62 8.19
N ALA A 148 -19.03 -14.60 8.69
CA ALA A 148 -18.66 -14.90 10.06
C ALA A 148 -17.39 -14.12 10.46
N ALA A 149 -17.10 -14.09 11.75
CA ALA A 149 -15.81 -13.71 12.29
C ALA A 149 -15.17 -14.90 13.02
N ILE A 150 -13.86 -14.84 13.23
CA ILE A 150 -13.11 -15.82 14.01
C ILE A 150 -12.32 -15.13 15.11
N HIS A 151 -12.23 -15.79 16.25
CA HIS A 151 -11.45 -15.31 17.39
C HIS A 151 -10.47 -16.38 17.86
N LYS A 152 -9.27 -15.96 18.27
CA LYS A 152 -8.25 -16.88 18.77
C LYS A 152 -8.43 -17.11 20.26
N GLU A 153 -8.65 -18.36 20.64
CA GLU A 153 -8.80 -18.81 22.03
C GLU A 153 -7.68 -19.79 22.39
N GLY A 154 -6.60 -19.27 22.96
CA GLY A 154 -5.38 -20.04 23.22
C GLY A 154 -4.73 -20.51 21.92
N ASP A 155 -4.63 -21.82 21.72
CA ASP A 155 -4.10 -22.43 20.49
C ASP A 155 -5.18 -22.73 19.45
N ASN A 156 -6.46 -22.56 19.79
CA ASN A 156 -7.61 -22.84 18.92
C ASN A 156 -8.27 -21.54 18.43
N TRP A 157 -9.19 -21.70 17.48
CA TRP A 157 -10.04 -20.63 16.99
C TRP A 157 -11.52 -20.98 17.26
N THR A 158 -12.32 -19.95 17.43
CA THR A 158 -13.78 -20.03 17.52
C THR A 158 -14.41 -19.24 16.39
N LEU A 159 -15.58 -19.70 15.92
CA LEU A 159 -16.37 -19.02 14.89
C LEU A 159 -17.51 -18.28 15.58
N GLU A 160 -17.73 -17.02 15.18
CA GLU A 160 -18.79 -16.18 15.72
C GLU A 160 -19.49 -15.39 14.59
N PRO A 161 -20.69 -14.83 14.84
CA PRO A 161 -21.37 -14.01 13.85
C PRO A 161 -20.53 -12.79 13.45
N ALA A 162 -20.41 -12.51 12.15
CA ALA A 162 -19.80 -11.26 11.68
C ALA A 162 -20.58 -10.03 12.17
N ARG A 163 -21.90 -10.19 12.33
CA ARG A 163 -22.79 -9.30 13.08
C ARG A 163 -23.86 -10.10 13.79
N THR A 164 -24.27 -9.61 14.94
CA THR A 164 -25.38 -10.17 15.73
C THR A 164 -26.52 -9.17 15.79
N GLY A 165 -27.75 -9.65 15.67
CA GLY A 165 -28.95 -8.85 15.84
C GLY A 165 -30.21 -9.65 15.52
N ASP A 166 -31.37 -9.18 15.95
CA ASP A 166 -32.66 -9.75 15.55
C ASP A 166 -33.08 -9.15 14.19
N PHE A 167 -32.63 -9.75 13.09
CA PHE A 167 -32.82 -9.17 11.75
C PHE A 167 -34.19 -9.51 11.17
N ASN A 168 -34.85 -10.53 11.69
CA ASN A 168 -36.16 -10.98 11.25
C ASN A 168 -37.32 -10.53 12.18
N ASN A 169 -37.00 -9.91 13.32
CA ASN A 169 -37.92 -9.46 14.38
C ASN A 169 -38.71 -10.60 15.06
N ASP A 170 -38.12 -11.79 15.20
CA ASP A 170 -38.72 -12.94 15.88
C ASP A 170 -38.37 -13.01 17.39
N GLY A 171 -37.53 -12.10 17.87
CA GLY A 171 -37.07 -12.02 19.25
C GLY A 171 -35.85 -12.88 19.56
N THR A 172 -35.19 -13.46 18.55
CA THR A 172 -33.96 -14.23 18.68
C THR A 172 -32.79 -13.54 17.98
N GLU A 173 -31.56 -13.80 18.45
CA GLU A 173 -30.37 -13.25 17.80
C GLU A 173 -29.99 -14.08 16.58
N ASP A 174 -29.91 -13.41 15.43
CA ASP A 174 -29.53 -13.96 14.14
C ASP A 174 -28.08 -13.58 13.79
N TRP A 175 -27.49 -14.38 12.89
CA TRP A 175 -26.22 -14.04 12.23
C TRP A 175 -26.49 -13.10 11.05
N GLY A 176 -25.80 -11.96 11.02
CA GLY A 176 -25.91 -10.97 9.95
C GLY A 176 -24.70 -11.00 9.03
N GLY A 177 -24.94 -11.07 7.72
CA GLY A 177 -23.92 -10.86 6.70
C GLY A 177 -23.51 -9.39 6.66
N ALA A 178 -22.24 -9.08 6.93
CA ALA A 178 -21.73 -7.72 6.89
C ALA A 178 -21.14 -7.38 5.52
N SER A 179 -21.31 -6.13 5.09
CA SER A 179 -20.77 -5.65 3.81
C SER A 179 -19.25 -5.88 3.70
N TYR A 180 -18.80 -6.28 2.50
CA TYR A 180 -17.41 -6.58 2.17
C TYR A 180 -16.75 -5.44 1.37
N THR A 181 -16.55 -4.29 2.01
CA THR A 181 -15.87 -3.13 1.40
C THR A 181 -14.34 -3.16 1.57
N CYS A 182 -13.82 -4.11 2.34
CA CYS A 182 -12.41 -4.19 2.75
C CYS A 182 -11.50 -4.87 1.71
N GLY A 183 -12.09 -5.62 0.77
CA GLY A 183 -11.35 -6.51 -0.14
C GLY A 183 -10.41 -5.82 -1.11
N SER A 184 -10.61 -4.53 -1.42
CA SER A 184 -9.71 -3.78 -2.30
C SER A 184 -8.28 -3.71 -1.77
N CYS A 185 -8.12 -3.73 -0.43
CA CYS A 185 -6.82 -3.64 0.22
C CYS A 185 -6.38 -4.98 0.82
N HIS A 186 -7.31 -5.75 1.39
CA HIS A 186 -6.97 -6.97 2.14
C HIS A 186 -7.13 -8.27 1.34
N SER A 187 -7.76 -8.22 0.16
CA SER A 187 -7.83 -9.35 -0.76
C SER A 187 -7.82 -8.88 -2.23
N PRO A 188 -6.85 -8.05 -2.66
CA PRO A 188 -6.88 -7.44 -3.99
C PRO A 188 -6.81 -8.45 -5.14
N GLY A 189 -6.37 -9.69 -4.86
CA GLY A 189 -6.36 -10.81 -5.80
C GLY A 189 -7.71 -11.53 -5.93
N LEU A 190 -8.63 -11.38 -4.97
CA LEU A 190 -9.93 -12.04 -5.00
C LEU A 190 -10.73 -11.58 -6.23
N GLY A 191 -11.16 -12.54 -7.05
CA GLY A 191 -11.86 -12.30 -8.32
C GLY A 191 -10.96 -11.84 -9.49
N LYS A 192 -9.66 -11.62 -9.26
CA LYS A 192 -8.66 -11.34 -10.31
C LYS A 192 -7.77 -12.55 -10.61
N SER A 193 -7.40 -13.28 -9.56
CA SER A 193 -6.60 -14.48 -9.63
C SER A 193 -7.40 -15.65 -9.06
N GLU A 194 -7.46 -16.75 -9.80
CA GLU A 194 -8.05 -18.00 -9.32
C GLU A 194 -7.15 -18.71 -8.29
N LYS A 195 -5.87 -18.32 -8.22
CA LYS A 195 -4.87 -18.98 -7.38
C LYS A 195 -4.61 -18.27 -6.06
N GLU A 196 -4.91 -16.97 -5.98
CA GLU A 196 -4.43 -16.15 -4.88
C GLU A 196 -5.37 -14.97 -4.63
N ALA A 197 -6.07 -14.98 -3.50
CA ALA A 197 -6.93 -13.88 -3.09
C ALA A 197 -6.19 -12.76 -2.34
N THR A 198 -5.05 -13.09 -1.71
CA THR A 198 -4.28 -12.20 -0.82
C THR A 198 -3.55 -11.07 -1.57
N ILE A 199 -2.77 -10.27 -0.84
CA ILE A 199 -1.85 -9.29 -1.40
C ILE A 199 -0.60 -10.04 -1.92
N GLY A 200 -0.68 -10.55 -3.15
CA GLY A 200 0.41 -11.25 -3.84
C GLY A 200 1.36 -10.33 -4.61
N CYS A 201 2.38 -10.92 -5.28
CA CYS A 201 3.35 -10.20 -6.12
C CYS A 201 2.69 -9.24 -7.12
N GLU A 202 1.61 -9.70 -7.74
CA GLU A 202 0.90 -9.01 -8.80
C GLU A 202 0.04 -7.84 -8.29
N SER A 203 -0.12 -7.71 -6.98
CA SER A 203 -0.77 -6.54 -6.35
C SER A 203 0.08 -5.28 -6.49
N CYS A 204 1.41 -5.42 -6.51
CA CYS A 204 2.33 -4.30 -6.66
C CYS A 204 2.92 -4.20 -8.07
N HIS A 205 3.16 -5.34 -8.72
CA HIS A 205 3.82 -5.42 -10.01
C HIS A 205 2.86 -5.50 -11.21
N GLY A 206 1.55 -5.64 -10.96
CA GLY A 206 0.54 -5.91 -11.98
C GLY A 206 0.54 -7.36 -12.48
N PRO A 207 -0.27 -7.69 -13.50
CA PRO A 207 -0.41 -9.06 -14.01
C PRO A 207 0.90 -9.58 -14.62
N GLY A 208 1.42 -10.70 -14.11
CA GLY A 208 2.70 -11.29 -14.49
C GLY A 208 2.66 -12.25 -15.67
N GLY A 209 1.48 -12.53 -16.24
CA GLY A 209 1.34 -13.54 -17.30
C GLY A 209 2.22 -13.30 -18.53
N ASN A 210 2.39 -12.05 -18.96
CA ASN A 210 3.28 -11.71 -20.08
C ASN A 210 4.75 -11.87 -19.70
N HIS A 211 5.11 -11.50 -18.47
CA HIS A 211 6.47 -11.61 -17.94
C HIS A 211 6.95 -13.06 -17.91
N VAL A 212 6.11 -13.97 -17.38
CA VAL A 212 6.46 -15.39 -17.29
C VAL A 212 6.59 -16.05 -18.67
N GLN A 213 5.81 -15.60 -19.66
CA GLN A 213 5.82 -16.14 -21.02
C GLN A 213 6.95 -15.59 -21.91
N ALA A 214 7.50 -14.42 -21.59
CA ALA A 214 8.57 -13.83 -22.38
C ALA A 214 9.84 -14.70 -22.38
N GLU A 215 10.53 -14.77 -23.52
CA GLU A 215 11.76 -15.56 -23.65
C GLU A 215 12.88 -15.00 -22.77
N ASP A 216 13.09 -13.68 -22.83
CA ASP A 216 14.12 -12.93 -22.11
C ASP A 216 13.69 -12.48 -20.69
N LYS A 217 12.38 -12.33 -20.45
CA LYS A 217 11.78 -11.95 -19.15
C LYS A 217 12.27 -10.59 -18.64
N GLU A 218 12.93 -9.78 -19.47
CA GLU A 218 13.47 -8.49 -19.05
C GLU A 218 12.38 -7.42 -18.94
N GLY A 219 12.44 -6.62 -17.87
CA GLY A 219 11.82 -5.28 -17.80
C GLY A 219 10.28 -5.20 -17.90
N THR A 220 9.56 -6.32 -17.86
CA THR A 220 8.10 -6.35 -18.08
C THR A 220 7.27 -6.10 -16.82
N MET A 221 7.91 -5.98 -15.64
CA MET A 221 7.23 -5.68 -14.38
C MET A 221 8.02 -4.64 -13.59
N THR A 222 7.42 -3.48 -13.37
CA THR A 222 7.97 -2.39 -12.55
C THR A 222 7.04 -2.07 -11.40
N VAL A 223 7.60 -1.53 -10.32
CA VAL A 223 6.82 -1.04 -9.17
C VAL A 223 7.12 0.45 -9.00
N SER A 224 6.07 1.25 -8.90
CA SER A 224 6.17 2.65 -8.46
C SER A 224 5.65 2.77 -7.03
N GLN A 225 5.88 3.93 -6.41
CA GLN A 225 5.32 4.25 -5.09
C GLN A 225 3.78 4.19 -5.08
N ASP A 226 3.13 4.41 -6.23
CA ASP A 226 1.67 4.39 -6.36
C ASP A 226 1.06 3.01 -6.03
N ALA A 227 1.84 1.94 -6.23
CA ALA A 227 1.44 0.60 -5.83
C ALA A 227 1.19 0.50 -4.32
N CYS A 228 2.04 1.15 -3.52
CA CYS A 228 1.88 1.21 -2.07
C CYS A 228 0.66 2.06 -1.68
N LEU A 229 0.49 3.20 -2.37
CA LEU A 229 -0.58 4.16 -2.13
C LEU A 229 -1.95 3.66 -2.60
N THR A 230 -2.05 2.54 -3.33
CA THR A 230 -3.33 1.92 -3.66
C THR A 230 -4.09 1.48 -2.39
N CYS A 231 -3.35 1.10 -1.34
CA CYS A 231 -3.92 0.69 -0.05
C CYS A 231 -3.56 1.65 1.08
N HIS A 232 -2.31 2.14 1.12
CA HIS A 232 -1.79 3.03 2.16
C HIS A 232 -2.00 4.53 1.82
N THR A 233 -3.18 4.90 1.34
CA THR A 233 -3.54 6.32 1.14
C THR A 233 -3.53 7.07 2.47
N SER A 234 -3.18 8.35 2.49
CA SER A 234 -3.27 9.19 3.70
C SER A 234 -4.40 10.20 3.53
N ASN A 235 -5.63 9.70 3.35
CA ASN A 235 -6.80 10.52 3.06
C ASN A 235 -7.82 10.38 4.19
N PRO A 236 -7.78 11.22 5.23
CA PRO A 236 -8.89 11.32 6.18
C PRO A 236 -10.16 11.86 5.48
N SER A 237 -11.35 11.54 6.00
CA SER A 237 -12.62 12.19 5.62
C SER A 237 -13.21 12.90 6.82
N LYS A 238 -14.11 13.83 6.54
CA LYS A 238 -14.93 14.48 7.56
C LYS A 238 -16.25 13.74 7.67
N GLY A 239 -16.55 13.22 8.86
CA GLY A 239 -17.84 12.61 9.16
C GLY A 239 -18.98 13.65 9.15
N ASP A 240 -20.22 13.17 9.15
CA ASP A 240 -21.43 14.02 9.15
C ASP A 240 -21.54 14.90 10.42
N ASP A 241 -20.86 14.51 11.49
CA ASP A 241 -20.72 15.27 12.74
C ASP A 241 -19.63 16.35 12.69
N GLY A 242 -18.95 16.49 11.53
CA GLY A 242 -17.87 17.43 11.31
C GLY A 242 -16.51 16.99 11.86
N VAL A 243 -16.41 15.77 12.42
CA VAL A 243 -15.17 15.23 12.97
C VAL A 243 -14.36 14.59 11.85
N TRP A 244 -13.08 14.94 11.75
CA TRP A 244 -12.17 14.27 10.83
C TRP A 244 -11.87 12.86 11.34
N VAL A 245 -11.97 11.88 10.45
CA VAL A 245 -11.62 10.49 10.68
C VAL A 245 -10.65 10.03 9.61
N ALA A 246 -9.58 9.34 9.96
CA ALA A 246 -8.83 8.56 8.95
C ALA A 246 -9.77 7.57 8.21
N ASN A 247 -9.65 7.43 6.88
CA ASN A 247 -10.58 6.58 6.10
C ASN A 247 -10.12 5.15 5.90
N ASN A 248 -8.81 4.96 5.83
CA ASN A 248 -8.23 3.65 6.03
C ASN A 248 -7.73 3.63 7.45
N HIS A 249 -7.83 2.48 8.08
CA HIS A 249 -7.31 2.36 9.42
C HIS A 249 -5.79 2.68 9.45
N TYR A 250 -5.06 2.58 8.32
CA TYR A 250 -3.62 2.27 8.27
C TYR A 250 -2.83 2.95 7.12
N GLY A 251 -3.22 4.16 6.72
CA GLY A 251 -2.36 4.99 5.87
C GLY A 251 -1.00 5.24 6.54
N THR A 252 -0.03 5.76 5.80
CA THR A 252 1.12 6.39 6.48
C THR A 252 0.61 7.65 7.16
N ARG A 253 0.01 7.50 8.37
CA ARG A 253 -0.65 8.59 9.10
C ARG A 253 0.32 9.77 9.08
N ASP A 254 -0.07 10.75 8.27
CA ASP A 254 0.64 12.00 8.07
C ASP A 254 2.13 11.90 7.74
N TYR A 255 2.53 10.85 6.99
CA TYR A 255 3.85 10.84 6.36
C TYR A 255 4.09 12.13 5.58
N PHE A 256 3.06 12.62 4.89
CA PHE A 256 3.13 13.87 4.15
C PHE A 256 3.33 15.12 5.05
N ALA A 257 3.07 15.04 6.35
CA ALA A 257 3.44 16.08 7.32
C ALA A 257 4.89 15.96 7.79
N SER A 258 5.53 14.80 7.61
CA SER A 258 6.92 14.59 8.00
C SER A 258 7.91 15.35 7.11
N LYS A 259 9.11 15.60 7.63
CA LYS A 259 10.24 16.10 6.82
C LYS A 259 10.70 15.09 5.76
N HIS A 260 10.41 13.80 5.95
CA HIS A 260 10.82 12.76 5.01
C HIS A 260 10.05 12.83 3.70
N ALA A 261 8.73 13.07 3.75
CA ALA A 261 7.91 13.25 2.56
C ALA A 261 8.29 14.52 1.76
N ASN A 262 8.83 15.53 2.43
CA ASN A 262 9.24 16.79 1.82
C ASN A 262 10.70 16.80 1.30
N SER A 263 11.42 15.68 1.41
CA SER A 263 12.80 15.54 0.96
C SER A 263 12.89 14.62 -0.25
N MET A 264 13.57 15.06 -1.32
CA MET A 264 13.82 14.25 -2.52
C MET A 264 14.59 12.95 -2.23
N GLN A 265 15.31 12.86 -1.10
CA GLN A 265 16.09 11.68 -0.75
C GLN A 265 15.26 10.61 -0.07
N THR A 266 14.15 10.99 0.58
CA THR A 266 13.38 10.09 1.46
C THR A 266 11.89 10.09 1.17
N ASN A 267 11.43 10.84 0.17
CA ASN A 267 10.01 10.92 -0.23
C ASN A 267 9.48 9.66 -0.93
N ASN A 268 10.32 8.63 -1.08
CA ASN A 268 9.95 7.31 -1.59
C ASN A 268 9.86 6.30 -0.44
N CYS A 269 8.74 5.57 -0.35
CA CYS A 269 8.54 4.50 0.64
C CYS A 269 9.68 3.47 0.65
N LEU A 270 10.23 3.16 -0.53
CA LEU A 270 11.30 2.17 -0.70
C LEU A 270 12.67 2.63 -0.17
N ALA A 271 12.81 3.88 0.29
CA ALA A 271 14.00 4.34 1.00
C ALA A 271 14.13 3.68 2.40
N CYS A 272 13.00 3.28 2.98
CA CYS A 272 12.93 2.66 4.32
C CYS A 272 12.36 1.25 4.29
N HIS A 273 11.47 0.98 3.34
CA HIS A 273 10.73 -0.27 3.26
C HIS A 273 11.15 -1.14 2.08
N THR A 274 11.04 -2.46 2.24
CA THR A 274 11.21 -3.38 1.13
C THR A 274 10.37 -4.66 1.32
N PRO A 275 9.59 -5.08 0.30
CA PRO A 275 8.88 -6.35 0.33
C PRO A 275 9.76 -7.54 -0.09
N HIS A 276 10.91 -7.31 -0.73
CA HIS A 276 11.77 -8.38 -1.23
C HIS A 276 12.74 -8.95 -0.18
N ASN A 277 13.04 -8.18 0.88
CA ASN A 277 13.97 -8.59 1.93
C ASN A 277 13.45 -8.11 3.28
N VAL A 278 12.49 -8.84 3.84
CA VAL A 278 11.91 -8.53 5.14
C VAL A 278 12.84 -8.93 6.27
N ASN A 279 12.69 -8.27 7.42
CA ASN A 279 13.44 -8.61 8.62
C ASN A 279 13.02 -9.97 9.20
N SER A 280 13.70 -10.41 10.25
CA SER A 280 13.44 -11.66 10.97
C SER A 280 12.04 -11.76 11.57
N GLU A 281 11.37 -10.63 11.79
CA GLU A 281 9.98 -10.55 12.24
C GLU A 281 8.95 -10.54 11.09
N GLY A 282 9.40 -10.60 9.83
CA GLY A 282 8.53 -10.54 8.65
C GLY A 282 8.04 -9.14 8.30
N GLN A 283 8.61 -8.09 8.89
CA GLN A 283 8.27 -6.70 8.59
C GLN A 283 9.01 -6.22 7.34
N THR A 284 8.32 -5.44 6.52
CA THR A 284 8.85 -4.87 5.27
C THR A 284 9.75 -3.65 5.52
N VAL A 285 10.59 -3.69 6.55
CA VAL A 285 11.57 -2.64 6.88
C VAL A 285 12.98 -3.14 6.60
N ILE A 286 13.85 -2.24 6.15
CA ILE A 286 15.24 -2.59 5.82
C ILE A 286 16.03 -2.85 7.11
N GLY A 287 16.47 -4.10 7.29
CA GLY A 287 17.33 -4.53 8.40
C GLY A 287 16.57 -5.08 9.61
N ASP A 288 17.26 -5.89 10.41
CA ASP A 288 16.71 -6.45 11.66
C ASP A 288 16.66 -5.39 12.77
N ASP A 289 17.61 -4.46 12.76
CA ASP A 289 17.58 -3.26 13.58
C ASP A 289 17.51 -2.04 12.64
N PRO A 290 16.30 -1.58 12.25
CA PRO A 290 16.15 -0.51 11.27
C PRO A 290 16.89 0.78 11.64
N VAL A 291 17.05 1.06 12.94
CA VAL A 291 17.80 2.22 13.42
C VAL A 291 19.26 2.07 12.99
N LYS A 292 19.90 0.95 13.34
CA LYS A 292 21.31 0.68 13.06
C LYS A 292 21.60 0.31 11.61
N ASP A 293 20.65 -0.31 10.93
CA ASP A 293 20.85 -0.89 9.60
C ASP A 293 20.40 0.05 8.48
N ASN A 294 19.51 1.00 8.78
CA ASN A 294 19.00 1.92 7.79
C ASN A 294 19.02 3.40 8.22
N CYS A 295 18.40 3.76 9.34
CA CYS A 295 18.19 5.16 9.68
C CYS A 295 19.51 5.92 9.92
N ILE A 296 20.52 5.29 10.54
CA ILE A 296 21.83 5.93 10.78
C ILE A 296 22.57 6.32 9.50
N LYS A 297 22.19 5.79 8.33
CA LYS A 297 22.79 6.19 7.04
C LYS A 297 22.56 7.68 6.75
N CYS A 298 21.48 8.25 7.28
CA CYS A 298 21.15 9.67 7.19
C CYS A 298 21.18 10.38 8.55
N HIS A 299 20.99 9.65 9.65
CA HIS A 299 20.96 10.16 11.02
C HIS A 299 22.21 9.74 11.82
N GLU A 300 23.40 9.96 11.26
CA GLU A 300 24.66 9.57 11.90
C GLU A 300 24.79 10.20 13.30
N GLY A 301 25.12 9.36 14.30
CA GLY A 301 25.30 9.80 15.68
C GLY A 301 24.01 10.15 16.44
N ALA A 302 22.84 10.02 15.80
CA ALA A 302 21.57 10.20 16.47
C ALA A 302 21.22 8.96 17.30
N ASN A 303 20.70 9.20 18.51
CA ASN A 303 20.07 8.18 19.33
C ASN A 303 18.61 8.60 19.54
N PHE A 304 17.68 7.90 18.91
CA PHE A 304 16.26 8.17 19.02
C PHE A 304 15.50 6.89 19.36
N ASN A 305 14.40 7.06 20.07
CA ASN A 305 13.47 6.00 20.38
C ASN A 305 12.39 5.94 19.28
N LEU A 306 12.37 4.86 18.50
CA LEU A 306 11.35 4.68 17.46
C LEU A 306 9.94 4.61 18.05
N ASP A 307 9.76 4.08 19.26
CA ASP A 307 8.44 3.99 19.90
C ASP A 307 7.89 5.36 20.33
N GLU A 308 8.76 6.36 20.48
CA GLU A 308 8.35 7.75 20.72
C GLU A 308 8.10 8.50 19.41
N LEU A 309 8.96 8.30 18.39
CA LEU A 309 8.86 9.00 17.10
C LEU A 309 7.79 8.43 16.16
N MET A 310 7.58 7.12 16.23
CA MET A 310 6.67 6.34 15.40
C MET A 310 5.82 5.47 16.33
N TRP A 311 5.02 6.11 17.18
CA TRP A 311 4.24 5.43 18.20
C TRP A 311 3.20 4.48 17.58
N LYS A 312 2.85 3.43 18.33
CA LYS A 312 1.74 2.52 17.98
C LYS A 312 0.45 3.10 18.54
N ASN A 313 -0.61 3.09 17.74
CA ASN A 313 -1.89 3.59 18.20
C ASN A 313 -2.45 2.67 19.30
N PRO A 314 -2.65 3.16 20.54
CA PRO A 314 -3.14 2.34 21.64
C PRO A 314 -4.61 1.90 21.46
N THR A 315 -5.35 2.54 20.56
CA THR A 315 -6.73 2.16 20.22
C THR A 315 -6.81 1.05 19.17
N ASP A 316 -5.67 0.60 18.65
CA ASP A 316 -5.59 -0.52 17.71
C ASP A 316 -5.47 -1.86 18.44
N ALA A 317 -6.62 -2.44 18.78
CA ALA A 317 -6.67 -3.71 19.49
C ALA A 317 -6.02 -4.89 18.73
N HIS A 318 -5.81 -4.74 17.41
CA HIS A 318 -5.38 -5.85 16.57
C HIS A 318 -3.99 -5.67 15.94
N SER A 319 -3.25 -4.62 16.31
CA SER A 319 -1.95 -4.29 15.69
C SER A 319 -2.01 -4.22 14.17
N HIS A 320 -3.18 -3.84 13.65
CA HIS A 320 -3.42 -3.68 12.24
C HIS A 320 -3.02 -2.26 11.77
N ILE A 321 -2.84 -1.29 12.70
CA ILE A 321 -2.33 0.09 12.52
C ILE A 321 -0.83 0.12 12.29
N THR A 322 -0.46 0.54 11.07
CA THR A 322 0.88 1.04 10.75
C THR A 322 1.25 2.10 11.76
N ARG A 323 2.46 1.97 12.33
CA ARG A 323 3.01 2.96 13.27
C ARG A 323 2.87 4.38 12.70
N ASP A 324 2.81 5.39 13.56
CA ASP A 324 2.81 6.77 13.09
C ASP A 324 4.00 7.06 12.15
N HIS A 325 3.73 7.72 11.02
CA HIS A 325 4.73 8.06 10.00
C HIS A 325 5.03 9.56 9.95
N SER A 326 4.57 10.33 10.94
CA SER A 326 4.91 11.75 11.07
C SER A 326 6.34 11.99 11.56
N PHE A 327 6.96 10.96 12.15
CA PHE A 327 8.30 11.00 12.75
C PHE A 327 8.43 12.06 13.85
N GLY A 328 7.44 12.09 14.76
CA GLY A 328 7.39 13.02 15.89
C GLY A 328 6.92 14.43 15.54
N ALA A 329 6.49 14.68 14.29
CA ALA A 329 5.77 15.89 13.96
C ALA A 329 4.38 15.94 14.62
N MET A 330 3.82 14.76 14.97
CA MET A 330 2.67 14.62 15.87
C MET A 330 2.94 13.65 17.02
N PRO A 331 3.20 14.18 18.22
CA PRO A 331 3.19 13.39 19.42
C PRO A 331 1.78 12.89 19.73
N TYR A 332 1.62 11.60 20.08
CA TYR A 332 0.31 11.03 20.44
C TYR A 332 -0.42 11.83 21.52
N ALA A 333 0.31 12.30 22.52
CA ALA A 333 -0.24 13.08 23.64
C ALA A 333 -0.88 14.41 23.22
N GLU A 334 -0.56 14.92 22.03
CA GLU A 334 -1.08 16.19 21.51
C GLU A 334 -2.28 15.98 20.59
N LEU A 335 -2.57 14.76 20.15
CA LEU A 335 -3.65 14.48 19.19
C LEU A 335 -5.06 14.70 19.75
N GLY A 336 -5.23 14.57 21.07
CA GLY A 336 -6.53 14.70 21.72
C GLY A 336 -7.52 13.58 21.39
N ASP A 337 -7.08 12.54 20.69
CA ASP A 337 -7.88 11.38 20.29
C ASP A 337 -8.59 10.78 21.53
N LYS A 338 -9.91 10.59 21.44
CA LYS A 338 -10.69 10.07 22.55
C LYS A 338 -10.49 8.57 22.69
N GLU A 339 -10.04 8.13 23.87
CA GLU A 339 -9.97 6.71 24.18
C GLU A 339 -11.38 6.09 24.07
N GLY A 340 -11.54 5.11 23.19
CA GLY A 340 -12.79 4.33 23.03
C GLY A 340 -13.78 4.84 21.98
N THR A 341 -13.48 5.89 21.21
CA THR A 341 -14.25 6.18 19.99
C THR A 341 -13.96 5.15 18.91
N LYS A 342 -14.78 5.11 17.84
CA LYS A 342 -14.44 4.34 16.63
C LYS A 342 -12.98 4.65 16.29
N PRO A 343 -12.16 3.65 15.91
CA PRO A 343 -10.75 3.88 15.68
C PRO A 343 -10.66 5.07 14.73
N ILE A 344 -9.87 6.10 15.09
CA ILE A 344 -9.38 7.21 14.26
C ILE A 344 -10.13 8.57 14.20
N GLU A 345 -10.81 9.05 15.26
CA GLU A 345 -11.13 10.50 15.34
C GLU A 345 -9.82 11.33 15.37
N ILE A 346 -9.74 12.40 14.57
CA ILE A 346 -8.64 13.39 14.56
C ILE A 346 -9.19 14.69 15.13
N THR A 347 -8.72 15.07 16.32
CA THR A 347 -9.30 16.20 17.06
C THR A 347 -8.32 17.36 17.28
N ASN A 348 -7.03 17.17 17.03
CA ASN A 348 -6.03 18.22 17.16
C ASN A 348 -6.23 19.31 16.07
N PRO A 349 -6.40 20.59 16.45
CA PRO A 349 -6.64 21.67 15.50
C PRO A 349 -5.52 21.89 14.48
N ASP A 350 -4.25 21.82 14.90
CA ASP A 350 -3.09 22.00 14.01
C ASP A 350 -3.05 20.88 12.96
N MET A 351 -3.51 19.68 13.33
CA MET A 351 -3.63 18.56 12.41
C MET A 351 -4.78 18.69 11.43
N ILE A 352 -5.91 19.21 11.90
CA ILE A 352 -7.03 19.53 11.02
C ILE A 352 -6.61 20.56 9.97
N GLU A 353 -5.86 21.61 10.37
CA GLU A 353 -5.32 22.62 9.45
C GLU A 353 -4.38 21.99 8.40
N LEU A 354 -3.44 21.15 8.82
CA LEU A 354 -2.54 20.45 7.88
C LEU A 354 -3.26 19.51 6.91
N ILE A 355 -4.33 18.85 7.37
CA ILE A 355 -5.16 17.98 6.54
C ILE A 355 -5.94 18.82 5.52
N GLU A 356 -6.56 19.90 5.97
CA GLU A 356 -7.36 20.80 5.13
C GLU A 356 -6.47 21.45 4.04
N ASP A 357 -5.29 21.96 4.41
CA ASP A 357 -4.32 22.52 3.45
C ASP A 357 -3.90 21.51 2.36
N LYS A 358 -3.71 20.24 2.71
CA LYS A 358 -3.27 19.20 1.77
C LYS A 358 -4.38 18.64 0.87
N ILE A 359 -5.63 18.71 1.31
CA ILE A 359 -6.78 18.24 0.51
C ILE A 359 -7.20 19.31 -0.51
N GLU A 360 -6.89 20.59 -0.26
CA GLU A 360 -7.18 21.70 -1.16
C GLU A 360 -6.15 21.90 -2.30
N GLU A 361 -4.96 21.29 -2.21
CA GLU A 361 -3.94 21.20 -3.28
C GLU A 361 -4.24 20.09 -4.30
#